data_AF-A0A414GZY1-F1
#
_entry.id   AF-A0A414GZY1-F1
#
_cell.length_a   1.000
_cell.length_b   1.000
_cell.length_c   1.000
_cell.angle_alpha   90.00
_cell.angle_beta   90.00
_cell.angle_gamma   90.00
#
_symmetry.space_group_name_H-M   'P 1'
#
loop_
_entity.id
_entity.type
_entity.pdbx_description
1 polymer ?
#
loop_
_entity_poly.entity_id
_entity_poly.type
_entity_poly.pdbx_seq_one_letter_code
_entity_poly.pdbx_strand_id
1 'polypeptide(L)'
;MNKDEVISKLGWFTQMKSIPPLTNEFKTEQIIFFENIIHFLQDNGLTTKEILKKGERATDNTEIKIGDLTEEGLKFYLYGIRKWRKKYDRTKDGIKVINDFTFIGKKLKEFREKQNK
;
A
#
# COMPACT_ATOMS: atom_id res chain seq x y z
N MET A 1 7.92 18.88 -5.14
CA MET A 1 7.30 17.59 -5.50
C MET A 1 5.86 17.86 -5.87
N ASN A 2 5.38 17.32 -6.98
CA ASN A 2 4.01 17.60 -7.44
C ASN A 2 3.00 16.84 -6.54
N LYS A 3 2.07 17.55 -5.89
CA LYS A 3 1.09 16.91 -4.99
C LYS A 3 0.11 15.99 -5.73
N ASP A 4 -0.12 16.23 -7.01
CA ASP A 4 -1.04 15.44 -7.83
C ASP A 4 -0.39 14.19 -8.44
N GLU A 5 0.90 14.00 -8.24
CA GLU A 5 1.62 12.83 -8.73
C GLU A 5 1.16 11.56 -8.01
N VAL A 6 0.75 10.57 -8.80
CA VAL A 6 0.27 9.27 -8.31
C VAL A 6 1.47 8.41 -7.94
N ILE A 7 1.55 7.98 -6.67
CA ILE A 7 2.59 7.06 -6.18
C ILE A 7 2.19 5.61 -6.46
N SER A 8 0.90 5.32 -6.40
CA SER A 8 0.36 3.97 -6.56
C SER A 8 -1.09 4.04 -7.05
N LYS A 9 -1.43 3.19 -8.00
CA LYS A 9 -2.80 3.02 -8.50
C LYS A 9 -3.12 1.54 -8.57
N LEU A 10 -4.30 1.14 -8.08
CA LEU A 10 -4.68 -0.28 -8.09
C LEU A 10 -4.71 -0.86 -9.51
N GLY A 11 -5.23 -0.08 -10.47
CA GLY A 11 -5.26 -0.45 -11.89
C GLY A 11 -3.90 -0.81 -12.49
N TRP A 12 -2.78 -0.31 -11.96
CA TRP A 12 -1.45 -0.70 -12.43
C TRP A 12 -1.12 -2.18 -12.16
N PHE A 13 -1.82 -2.81 -11.21
CA PHE A 13 -1.62 -4.20 -10.85
C PHE A 13 -2.73 -5.11 -11.39
N THR A 14 -3.98 -4.65 -11.38
CA THR A 14 -5.15 -5.45 -11.80
C THR A 14 -5.39 -5.43 -13.31
N GLN A 15 -4.90 -4.41 -14.02
CA GLN A 15 -5.07 -4.22 -15.47
C GLN A 15 -3.75 -4.32 -16.26
N MET A 16 -2.66 -4.74 -15.63
CA MET A 16 -1.40 -4.92 -16.36
C MET A 16 -1.52 -6.02 -17.42
N LYS A 17 -0.98 -5.75 -18.61
CA LYS A 17 -0.87 -6.76 -19.66
C LYS A 17 0.19 -7.78 -19.24
N SER A 18 -0.20 -9.04 -19.10
CA SER A 18 0.65 -10.15 -18.66
C SER A 18 0.41 -11.38 -19.52
N ILE A 19 1.48 -12.17 -19.73
CA ILE A 19 1.42 -13.50 -20.35
C ILE A 19 2.13 -14.47 -19.38
N PRO A 20 1.42 -15.46 -18.78
CA PRO A 20 -0.02 -15.73 -18.92
C PRO A 20 -0.89 -14.59 -18.35
N PRO A 21 -2.19 -14.52 -18.74
CA PRO A 21 -3.13 -13.54 -18.21
C PRO A 21 -3.22 -13.58 -16.69
N LEU A 22 -3.53 -12.43 -16.09
CA LEU A 22 -3.74 -12.31 -14.65
C LEU A 22 -4.92 -13.18 -14.20
N THR A 23 -4.72 -13.95 -13.14
CA THR A 23 -5.80 -14.75 -12.55
C THR A 23 -6.72 -13.89 -11.67
N ASN A 24 -7.92 -14.39 -11.40
CA ASN A 24 -8.87 -13.70 -10.52
C ASN A 24 -8.37 -13.69 -9.06
N GLU A 25 -7.67 -14.74 -8.64
CA GLU A 25 -7.05 -14.84 -7.33
C GLU A 25 -6.00 -13.74 -7.15
N PHE A 26 -5.11 -13.57 -8.13
CA PHE A 26 -4.12 -12.51 -8.10
C PHE A 26 -4.77 -11.13 -8.01
N LYS A 27 -5.79 -10.84 -8.84
CA LYS A 27 -6.50 -9.54 -8.79
C LYS A 27 -7.16 -9.31 -7.43
N THR A 28 -7.74 -10.34 -6.84
CA THR A 28 -8.35 -10.28 -5.50
C THR A 28 -7.30 -9.97 -4.43
N GLU A 29 -6.15 -10.63 -4.49
CA GLU A 29 -5.01 -10.32 -3.62
C GLU A 29 -4.54 -8.87 -3.78
N GLN A 30 -4.45 -8.36 -5.02
CA GLN A 30 -4.08 -6.97 -5.28
C GLN A 30 -5.06 -5.97 -4.66
N ILE A 31 -6.36 -6.22 -4.78
CA ILE A 31 -7.40 -5.37 -4.19
C ILE A 31 -7.25 -5.34 -2.66
N ILE A 32 -7.21 -6.52 -2.03
CA ILE A 32 -7.09 -6.64 -0.56
C ILE A 32 -5.80 -5.96 -0.08
N PHE A 33 -4.70 -6.15 -0.79
CA PHE A 33 -3.44 -5.55 -0.39
C PHE A 33 -3.47 -4.02 -0.47
N PHE A 34 -4.07 -3.49 -1.54
CA PHE A 34 -4.19 -2.05 -1.71
C PHE A 34 -5.06 -1.42 -0.62
N GLU A 35 -6.18 -2.06 -0.28
CA GLU A 35 -7.04 -1.66 0.83
C GLU A 35 -6.29 -1.70 2.17
N ASN A 36 -5.56 -2.79 2.45
CA ASN A 36 -4.75 -2.93 3.67
C ASN A 36 -3.68 -1.85 3.78
N ILE A 37 -3.03 -1.49 2.67
CA ILE A 37 -2.05 -0.39 2.64
C ILE A 37 -2.71 0.95 2.96
N ILE A 38 -3.83 1.27 2.31
CA ILE A 38 -4.53 2.54 2.52
C ILE A 38 -4.99 2.65 3.98
N HIS A 39 -5.68 1.63 4.49
CA HIS A 39 -6.17 1.65 5.86
C HIS A 39 -5.02 1.69 6.87
N PHE A 40 -3.94 0.93 6.66
CA PHE A 40 -2.77 1.03 7.53
C PHE A 40 -2.19 2.45 7.57
N LEU A 41 -2.09 3.13 6.44
CA LEU A 41 -1.60 4.51 6.39
C LEU A 41 -2.56 5.47 7.12
N GLN A 42 -3.86 5.38 6.85
CA GLN A 42 -4.89 6.21 7.47
C GLN A 42 -4.93 6.02 9.00
N ASP A 43 -4.98 4.76 9.46
CA ASP A 43 -5.09 4.41 10.89
C ASP A 43 -3.87 4.85 11.70
N ASN A 44 -2.73 5.09 11.05
CA ASN A 44 -1.48 5.51 11.68
C ASN A 44 -1.17 7.01 11.51
N GLY A 45 -2.12 7.80 11.00
CA GLY A 45 -1.98 9.25 10.80
C GLY A 45 -1.00 9.62 9.68
N LEU A 46 -0.77 8.72 8.73
CA LEU A 46 0.19 8.89 7.64
C LEU A 46 -0.45 9.48 6.37
N THR A 47 -1.76 9.71 6.38
CA THR A 47 -2.50 10.40 5.31
C THR A 47 -2.98 11.78 5.75
N THR A 48 -3.14 12.69 4.80
CA THR A 48 -3.69 14.04 5.02
C THR A 48 -5.21 14.08 4.95
N LYS A 49 -5.82 13.03 4.39
CA LYS A 49 -7.26 12.87 4.19
C LYS A 49 -7.63 11.38 4.23
N GLU A 50 -8.93 11.11 4.27
CA GLU A 50 -9.47 9.78 3.99
C GLU A 50 -9.41 9.51 2.47
N ILE A 51 -8.69 8.45 2.08
CA ILE A 51 -8.54 7.99 0.70
C ILE A 51 -9.60 6.93 0.39
N LEU A 52 -9.85 6.03 1.33
CA LEU A 52 -10.85 4.97 1.22
C LEU A 52 -11.63 4.85 2.53
N LYS A 53 -12.96 4.87 2.43
CA LYS A 53 -13.84 4.74 3.61
C LYS A 53 -13.83 3.33 4.15
N LYS A 54 -14.13 3.18 5.44
CA LYS A 54 -14.30 1.85 6.04
C LYS A 54 -15.44 1.09 5.35
N GLY A 55 -15.12 -0.10 4.82
CA GLY A 55 -16.08 -0.95 4.11
C GLY A 55 -16.27 -0.60 2.62
N GLU A 56 -15.64 0.47 2.14
CA GLU A 56 -15.57 0.77 0.70
C GLU A 56 -14.53 -0.15 0.04
N ARG A 57 -14.84 -0.61 -1.18
CA ARG A 57 -13.93 -1.45 -1.96
C ARG A 57 -13.08 -0.61 -2.88
N ALA A 58 -11.79 -0.90 -2.94
CA ALA A 58 -10.90 -0.24 -3.90
C ALA A 58 -11.26 -0.66 -5.33
N THR A 59 -11.20 0.30 -6.26
CA THR A 59 -11.41 0.10 -7.70
C THR A 59 -10.11 0.34 -8.46
N ASP A 60 -10.06 -0.03 -9.74
CA ASP A 60 -8.89 0.23 -10.58
C ASP A 60 -8.49 1.72 -10.65
N ASN A 61 -9.43 2.61 -10.35
CA ASN A 61 -9.22 4.06 -10.30
C ASN A 61 -8.78 4.58 -8.92
N THR A 62 -8.78 3.74 -7.89
CA THR A 62 -8.29 4.12 -6.56
C THR A 62 -6.78 4.35 -6.63
N GLU A 63 -6.36 5.53 -6.17
CA GLU A 63 -5.00 6.06 -6.26
C GLU A 63 -4.53 6.54 -4.89
N ILE A 64 -3.22 6.49 -4.68
CA ILE A 64 -2.52 7.19 -3.60
C ILE A 64 -1.63 8.22 -4.27
N LYS A 65 -1.92 9.50 -4.08
CA LYS A 65 -1.10 10.61 -4.57
C LYS A 65 -0.13 11.09 -3.49
N ILE A 66 0.91 11.82 -3.92
CA ILE A 66 1.83 12.49 -3.02
C ILE A 66 1.09 13.37 -2.00
N GLY A 67 0.10 14.16 -2.46
CA GLY A 67 -0.67 15.07 -1.61
C GLY A 67 -1.59 14.38 -0.62
N ASP A 68 -1.89 13.09 -0.81
CA ASP A 68 -2.72 12.29 0.09
C ASP A 68 -1.94 11.81 1.32
N LEU A 69 -0.61 11.89 1.29
CA LEU A 69 0.28 11.46 2.36
C LEU A 69 0.80 12.68 3.15
N THR A 70 0.98 12.50 4.45
CA THR A 70 1.78 13.45 5.25
C THR A 70 3.25 13.34 4.83
N GLU A 71 4.10 14.30 5.25
CA GLU A 71 5.54 14.18 4.99
C GLU A 71 6.14 12.89 5.60
N GLU A 72 5.70 12.54 6.81
CA GLU A 72 6.06 11.28 7.46
C GLU A 72 5.52 10.09 6.66
N GLY A 73 4.26 10.14 6.23
CA GLY A 73 3.62 9.10 5.46
C GLY A 73 4.29 8.81 4.14
N LEU A 74 4.73 9.85 3.42
CA LEU A 74 5.51 9.69 2.20
C LEU A 74 6.85 9.00 2.47
N LYS A 75 7.61 9.48 3.46
CA LYS A 75 8.90 8.87 3.83
C LYS A 75 8.72 7.41 4.25
N PHE A 76 7.67 7.12 5.03
CA PHE A 76 7.34 5.77 5.43
C PHE A 76 6.87 4.90 4.26
N TYR A 77 6.11 5.44 3.31
CA TYR A 77 5.68 4.71 2.12
C TYR A 77 6.90 4.16 1.35
N LEU A 78 7.89 5.03 1.14
CA LEU A 78 9.14 4.68 0.47
C LEU A 78 9.98 3.67 1.27
N TYR A 79 9.96 3.76 2.61
CA TYR A 79 10.74 2.90 3.50
C TYR A 79 10.11 1.53 3.78
N GLY A 80 8.82 1.51 4.13
CA GLY A 80 8.08 0.38 4.70
C GLY A 80 7.12 -0.25 3.70
N ILE A 81 6.21 0.53 3.11
CA ILE A 81 5.19 0.01 2.18
C ILE A 81 5.82 -0.65 0.96
N ARG A 82 6.83 -0.02 0.34
CA ARG A 82 7.60 -0.63 -0.77
C ARG A 82 8.26 -1.96 -0.38
N LYS A 83 8.74 -2.10 0.86
CA LYS A 83 9.33 -3.37 1.34
C LYS A 83 8.28 -4.43 1.58
N TRP A 84 7.11 -4.05 2.09
CA TRP A 84 5.99 -4.97 2.25
C TRP A 84 5.51 -5.49 0.90
N ARG A 85 5.41 -4.62 -0.09
CA ARG A 85 5.11 -4.99 -1.48
C ARG A 85 6.14 -5.96 -2.06
N LYS A 86 7.42 -5.65 -1.92
CA LYS A 86 8.52 -6.52 -2.35
C LYS A 86 8.53 -7.88 -1.64
N LYS A 87 8.03 -7.97 -0.40
CA LYS A 87 7.85 -9.23 0.32
C LYS A 87 6.75 -10.08 -0.33
N TYR A 88 5.64 -9.46 -0.73
CA TYR A 88 4.56 -10.11 -1.47
C TYR A 88 5.06 -10.66 -2.81
N ASP A 89 5.80 -9.86 -3.58
CA ASP A 89 6.29 -10.28 -4.91
C ASP A 89 7.25 -11.49 -4.88
N ARG A 90 7.76 -11.87 -3.70
CA ARG A 90 8.76 -12.95 -3.51
C ARG A 90 8.20 -14.22 -2.88
N THR A 91 6.96 -14.19 -2.40
CA THR A 91 6.34 -15.34 -1.71
C THR A 91 5.44 -16.13 -2.65
N LYS A 92 5.23 -17.41 -2.34
CA LYS A 92 4.19 -18.24 -2.96
C LYS A 92 2.82 -18.09 -2.27
N ASP A 93 2.82 -17.66 -1.01
CA ASP A 93 1.62 -17.44 -0.20
C ASP A 93 1.41 -15.93 -0.01
N GLY A 94 0.71 -15.34 -0.98
CA GLY A 94 0.45 -13.90 -1.05
C GLY A 94 -0.46 -13.42 0.07
N ILE A 95 -1.56 -14.14 0.32
CA ILE A 95 -2.55 -13.84 1.37
C ILE A 95 -1.92 -13.70 2.74
N LYS A 96 -1.01 -14.60 3.12
CA LYS A 96 -0.33 -14.50 4.42
C LYS A 96 0.48 -13.21 4.55
N VAL A 97 1.15 -12.78 3.47
CA VAL A 97 1.95 -11.54 3.49
C VAL A 97 1.06 -10.31 3.50
N ILE A 98 -0.04 -10.31 2.73
CA ILE A 98 -0.99 -9.20 2.66
C ILE A 98 -1.62 -8.89 4.03
N ASN A 99 -1.81 -9.92 4.86
CA ASN A 99 -2.37 -9.79 6.21
C ASN A 99 -1.30 -9.71 7.32
N ASP A 100 -0.02 -9.60 6.98
CA ASP A 100 1.08 -9.50 7.96
C ASP A 100 1.23 -8.06 8.51
N PHE A 101 0.20 -7.61 9.23
CA PHE A 101 0.19 -6.30 9.88
C PHE A 101 1.28 -6.17 10.95
N THR A 102 1.69 -7.28 11.57
CA THR A 102 2.81 -7.32 12.53
C THR A 102 4.11 -6.89 11.87
N PHE A 103 4.39 -7.36 10.65
CA PHE A 103 5.59 -6.95 9.90
C PHE A 103 5.61 -5.45 9.61
N ILE A 104 4.53 -4.91 9.03
CA ILE A 104 4.51 -3.49 8.66
C ILE A 104 4.46 -2.57 9.90
N GLY A 105 3.75 -2.98 10.95
CA GLY A 105 3.74 -2.29 12.25
C GLY A 105 5.13 -2.20 12.88
N LYS A 106 5.88 -3.31 12.87
CA LYS A 106 7.29 -3.31 13.30
C LYS A 106 8.14 -2.36 12.45
N LYS A 107 7.93 -2.34 11.13
CA LYS A 107 8.65 -1.41 10.25
C LYS A 107 8.33 0.06 10.54
N LEU A 108 7.08 0.39 10.87
CA LEU A 108 6.69 1.74 11.27
C LEU A 108 7.36 2.15 12.57
N LYS A 109 7.38 1.27 13.57
CA LYS A 109 8.09 1.50 14.84
C LYS A 109 9.59 1.76 14.60
N GLU A 110 10.27 0.86 13.88
CA GLU A 110 11.69 1.02 13.51
C GLU A 110 11.96 2.32 12.74
N PHE A 111 11.03 2.74 11.88
CA PHE A 111 11.15 3.97 11.11
C PHE A 111 11.11 5.20 12.03
N ARG A 112 10.10 5.29 12.89
CA ARG A 112 9.93 6.39 13.85
C ARG A 112 11.10 6.48 14.83
N GLU A 113 11.58 5.35 15.35
CA GLU A 113 12.75 5.29 16.23
C GLU A 113 14.04 5.81 15.57
N LYS A 114 14.19 5.65 14.25
CA LYS A 114 15.34 6.17 13.50
C LYS A 114 15.26 7.66 13.17
N GLN A 115 14.06 8.26 13.21
CA GLN A 115 13.92 9.71 12.99
C GLN A 115 14.19 10.51 14.26
N ASN A 116 14.04 9.88 15.43
CA ASN A 116 14.26 10.49 16.75
C ASN A 116 15.72 10.33 17.25
N LYS A 117 16.61 9.81 16.41
CA LYS A 117 18.05 9.66 16.67
C LYS A 117 18.81 10.53 15.69
#